data_AF-A0A4R5TYT0-F1
#
_entry.id   AF-A0A4R5TYT0-F1
#
_cell.length_a   1.000
_cell.length_b   1.000
_cell.length_c   1.000
_cell.angle_alpha   90.00
_cell.angle_beta   90.00
_cell.angle_gamma   90.00
#
_symmetry.space_group_name_H-M   'P 1'
#
loop_
_entity.id
_entity.type
_entity.pdbx_description
1 polymer ?
#
loop_
_entity_poly.entity_id
_entity_poly.type
_entity_poly.pdbx_seq_one_letter_code
_entity_poly.pdbx_strand_id
1 'polypeptide(L)'
;MRDYDHFIAALSDVTTDVARISVEGEGGSAQVIVQAPNGRKLPFDGTLDDVYTAVENTDAEGLYPGEDASSIDTKLKLFSVHIYEALETAPDNATLLRLRSFGVKAV
;
A
#
# COMPACT_ATOMS: atom_id res chain seq x y z
N MET A 1 0.38 6.19 -19.72
CA MET A 1 -0.61 5.24 -19.15
C MET A 1 0.10 4.53 -18.02
N ARG A 2 -0.45 4.53 -16.80
CA ARG A 2 0.15 3.87 -15.64
C ARG A 2 0.11 2.35 -15.86
N ASP A 3 1.21 1.66 -15.53
CA ASP A 3 1.31 0.20 -15.60
C ASP A 3 0.80 -0.39 -14.29
N TYR A 4 -0.53 -0.49 -14.17
CA TYR A 4 -1.17 -0.97 -12.96
C TYR A 4 -0.86 -2.45 -12.69
N ASP A 5 -0.71 -3.28 -13.72
CA ASP A 5 -0.38 -4.69 -13.56
C ASP A 5 1.00 -4.86 -12.92
N HIS A 6 2.00 -4.10 -13.42
CA HIS A 6 3.32 -4.09 -12.80
C HIS A 6 3.27 -3.56 -11.37
N PHE A 7 2.55 -2.47 -11.13
CA PHE A 7 2.42 -1.89 -9.79
C PHE A 7 1.78 -2.87 -8.78
N ILE A 8 0.70 -3.57 -9.18
CA ILE A 8 0.04 -4.56 -8.33
C ILE A 8 0.99 -5.72 -8.01
N ALA A 9 1.75 -6.19 -9.00
CA ALA A 9 2.72 -7.26 -8.80
C ALA A 9 3.82 -6.83 -7.81
N ALA A 10 4.39 -5.64 -8.00
CA ALA A 10 5.43 -5.12 -7.12
C ALA A 10 4.91 -4.83 -5.70
N LEU A 11 3.72 -4.24 -5.57
CA LEU A 11 3.07 -4.02 -4.27
C LEU A 11 2.79 -5.35 -3.56
N SER A 12 2.34 -6.38 -4.28
CA SER A 12 2.11 -7.71 -3.71
C SER A 12 3.43 -8.35 -3.24
N ASP A 13 4.50 -8.21 -4.00
CA ASP A 13 5.83 -8.72 -3.64
C ASP A 13 6.33 -8.09 -2.35
N VAL A 14 6.38 -6.75 -2.27
CA VAL A 14 6.90 -6.03 -1.09
C VAL A 14 6.02 -6.15 0.16
N THR A 15 4.78 -6.64 0.02
CA THR A 15 3.86 -6.83 1.15
C THR A 15 3.66 -8.30 1.53
N THR A 16 4.22 -9.26 0.79
CA THR A 16 3.94 -10.70 0.96
C THR A 16 4.16 -11.21 2.39
N ASP A 17 5.14 -10.67 3.11
CA ASP A 17 5.44 -11.06 4.50
C ASP A 17 4.46 -10.47 5.53
N VAL A 18 3.74 -9.40 5.18
CA VAL A 18 2.90 -8.63 6.13
C VAL A 18 1.41 -8.72 5.81
N ALA A 19 1.04 -8.91 4.54
CA ALA A 19 -0.34 -9.00 4.09
C ALA A 19 -0.44 -9.66 2.71
N ARG A 20 -1.66 -10.05 2.33
CA ARG A 20 -1.97 -10.39 0.93
C ARG A 20 -2.74 -9.25 0.29
N ILE A 21 -2.34 -8.86 -0.91
CA ILE A 21 -3.04 -7.85 -1.69
C ILE A 21 -3.99 -8.53 -2.67
N SER A 22 -5.19 -7.97 -2.83
CA SER A 22 -6.14 -8.35 -3.85
C SER A 22 -6.71 -7.10 -4.49
N VAL A 23 -6.95 -7.14 -5.80
CA VAL A 23 -7.51 -6.02 -6.54
C VAL A 23 -8.79 -6.46 -7.21
N GLU A 24 -9.87 -5.73 -6.98
CA GLU A 24 -11.19 -6.01 -7.53
C GLU A 24 -11.59 -4.89 -8.50
N GLY A 25 -11.92 -5.25 -9.74
CA GLY A 25 -12.22 -4.30 -10.82
C GLY A 25 -11.08 -4.17 -11.83
N GLU A 26 -11.16 -3.15 -12.68
CA GLU A 26 -10.21 -2.92 -13.78
C GLU A 26 -9.66 -1.49 -13.77
N GLY A 27 -8.38 -1.37 -14.17
CA GLY A 27 -7.68 -0.10 -14.32
C GLY A 27 -7.53 0.68 -13.01
N GLY A 28 -7.30 2.00 -13.13
CA GLY A 28 -7.08 2.88 -11.97
C GLY A 28 -8.26 2.97 -11.01
N SER A 29 -9.48 2.66 -11.46
CA SER A 29 -10.70 2.63 -10.64
C SER A 29 -10.88 1.37 -9.79
N ALA A 30 -10.01 0.37 -9.94
CA ALA A 30 -10.10 -0.86 -9.16
C ALA A 30 -9.92 -0.62 -7.66
N GLN A 31 -10.51 -1.46 -6.82
CA GLN A 31 -10.39 -1.39 -5.38
C GLN A 31 -9.23 -2.27 -4.91
N VAL A 32 -8.34 -1.73 -4.07
CA VAL A 32 -7.25 -2.48 -3.44
C VAL A 32 -7.70 -2.96 -2.06
N ILE A 33 -7.55 -4.25 -1.82
CA ILE A 33 -7.94 -4.93 -0.59
C ILE A 33 -6.71 -5.55 0.04
N VAL A 34 -6.44 -5.19 1.30
CA VAL A 34 -5.36 -5.76 2.10
C VAL A 34 -5.94 -6.81 3.04
N GLN A 35 -5.48 -8.05 2.88
CA GLN A 35 -5.82 -9.14 3.80
C GLN A 35 -4.69 -9.32 4.81
N ALA A 36 -4.98 -9.00 6.07
CA ALA A 36 -4.07 -9.18 7.19
C ALA A 36 -3.82 -10.67 7.51
N PRO A 37 -2.75 -11.02 8.24
CA PRO A 37 -2.43 -12.41 8.59
C PRO A 37 -3.52 -13.12 9.42
N ASN A 38 -4.30 -12.36 10.19
CA ASN A 38 -5.46 -12.86 10.94
C ASN A 38 -6.70 -13.14 10.06
N GLY A 39 -6.59 -12.94 8.75
CA GLY A 39 -7.67 -13.16 7.77
C GLY A 39 -8.60 -11.97 7.57
N ARG A 40 -8.46 -10.88 8.33
CA ARG A 40 -9.27 -9.67 8.18
C ARG A 40 -8.95 -8.98 6.86
N LYS A 41 -9.98 -8.65 6.08
CA LYS A 41 -9.87 -7.90 4.83
C LYS A 41 -10.20 -6.43 5.08
N LEU A 42 -9.29 -5.55 4.71
CA LEU A 42 -9.41 -4.11 4.86
C LEU A 42 -9.20 -3.47 3.47
N PRO A 43 -10.27 -3.07 2.77
CA PRO A 43 -10.15 -2.28 1.55
C PRO A 43 -9.51 -0.92 1.84
N PHE A 44 -8.79 -0.37 0.88
CA PHE A 44 -8.45 1.05 0.91
C PHE A 44 -9.69 1.92 0.68
N ASP A 45 -9.80 3.02 1.42
CA ASP A 45 -10.73 4.14 1.19
C ASP A 45 -10.22 4.99 0.03
N GLY A 46 -10.19 4.38 -1.15
CA GLY A 46 -9.62 4.93 -2.38
C GLY A 46 -9.51 3.88 -3.49
N THR A 47 -9.19 4.36 -4.68
CA THR A 47 -8.97 3.53 -5.86
C THR A 47 -7.51 3.09 -5.98
N LEU A 48 -7.22 2.16 -6.89
CA LEU A 48 -5.86 1.76 -7.24
C LEU A 48 -5.02 2.96 -7.68
N ASP A 49 -5.63 3.92 -8.38
CA ASP A 49 -4.96 5.15 -8.79
C ASP A 49 -4.56 6.03 -7.59
N ASP A 50 -5.42 6.11 -6.57
CA ASP A 50 -5.13 6.82 -5.34
C ASP A 50 -3.98 6.16 -4.56
N VAL A 51 -3.98 4.82 -4.48
CA VAL A 51 -2.91 4.05 -3.85
C VAL A 51 -1.60 4.23 -4.62
N TYR A 52 -1.61 4.13 -5.94
CA TYR A 52 -0.45 4.38 -6.79
C TYR A 52 0.10 5.80 -6.57
N THR A 53 -0.77 6.80 -6.56
CA THR A 53 -0.39 8.20 -6.33
C THR A 53 0.18 8.42 -4.93
N ALA A 54 -0.35 7.74 -3.91
CA ALA A 54 0.19 7.79 -2.55
C ALA A 54 1.59 7.17 -2.48
N VAL A 55 1.84 6.05 -3.17
CA VAL A 55 3.18 5.46 -3.28
C VAL A 55 4.13 6.41 -4.01
N GLU A 56 3.73 6.98 -5.15
CA GLU A 56 4.57 7.94 -5.90
C GLU A 56 4.96 9.16 -5.06
N ASN A 57 4.04 9.65 -4.22
CA ASN A 57 4.25 10.79 -3.32
C ASN A 57 4.87 10.41 -1.98
N THR A 58 5.15 9.13 -1.73
CA THR A 58 5.84 8.69 -0.52
C THR A 58 7.27 9.23 -0.56
N ASP A 59 7.61 10.04 0.43
CA ASP A 59 8.93 10.62 0.59
C ASP A 59 9.84 9.61 1.29
N ALA A 60 10.73 8.99 0.50
CA ALA A 60 11.73 8.06 1.00
C ALA A 60 13.13 8.71 1.13
N GLU A 61 13.23 10.04 0.95
CA GLU A 61 14.52 10.73 1.00
C GLU A 61 15.14 10.61 2.40
N GLY A 62 16.42 10.20 2.45
CA GLY A 62 17.18 10.06 3.69
C GLY A 62 16.97 8.76 4.47
N LEU A 63 16.02 7.89 4.08
CA LEU A 63 15.79 6.60 4.75
C LEU A 63 16.68 5.46 4.20
N TYR A 64 17.03 5.51 2.91
CA TYR A 64 17.82 4.48 2.23
C TYR A 64 19.11 5.07 1.63
N PRO A 65 20.18 5.24 2.44
CA PRO A 65 21.45 5.76 1.92
C PRO A 65 22.08 4.75 0.96
N GLY A 66 22.06 5.06 -0.34
CA GLY A 66 22.67 4.25 -1.41
C GLY A 66 21.69 3.60 -2.39
N GLU A 67 20.38 3.62 -2.12
CA GLU A 67 19.35 3.36 -3.12
C GLU A 67 18.83 4.69 -3.69
N ASP A 68 18.38 4.69 -4.94
CA ASP A 68 17.63 5.82 -5.51
C ASP A 68 16.32 5.95 -4.73
N ALA A 69 16.29 6.83 -3.73
CA ALA A 69 15.11 7.10 -2.90
C ALA A 69 13.89 7.57 -3.72
N SER A 70 14.13 8.05 -4.93
CA SER A 70 13.09 8.41 -5.89
C SER A 70 12.51 7.21 -6.66
N SER A 71 13.15 6.04 -6.61
CA SER A 71 12.69 4.83 -7.29
C SER A 71 11.36 4.34 -6.71
N ILE A 72 10.51 3.80 -7.58
CA ILE A 72 9.22 3.25 -7.17
C ILE A 72 9.38 2.07 -6.21
N ASP A 73 10.44 1.26 -6.36
CA ASP A 73 10.76 0.14 -5.49
C ASP A 73 11.03 0.56 -4.05
N THR A 74 11.86 1.61 -3.84
CA THR A 74 12.13 2.14 -2.50
C THR A 74 10.86 2.71 -1.86
N LYS A 75 10.04 3.42 -2.65
CA LYS A 75 8.76 3.97 -2.18
C LYS A 75 7.76 2.86 -1.84
N LEU A 76 7.71 1.79 -2.62
CA LEU A 76 6.88 0.62 -2.35
C LEU A 76 7.29 -0.08 -1.06
N LYS A 77 8.60 -0.26 -0.82
CA LYS A 77 9.10 -0.82 0.45
C LYS A 77 8.68 0.04 1.65
N LEU A 78 8.83 1.36 1.57
CA LEU A 78 8.40 2.25 2.66
C LEU A 78 6.87 2.20 2.84
N PHE A 79 6.12 2.18 1.74
CA PHE A 79 4.67 2.06 1.79
C PHE A 79 4.21 0.73 2.40
N SER A 80 4.92 -0.38 2.15
CA SER A 80 4.60 -1.66 2.79
C SER A 80 4.82 -1.64 4.30
N VAL A 81 5.82 -0.88 4.79
CA VAL A 81 5.98 -0.61 6.23
C VAL A 81 4.76 0.13 6.78
N HIS A 82 4.26 1.16 6.09
CA HIS A 82 3.05 1.86 6.54
C HIS A 82 1.80 0.97 6.55
N ILE A 83 1.67 0.05 5.60
CA ILE A 83 0.60 -0.96 5.64
C ILE A 83 0.78 -1.83 6.89
N TYR A 84 1.97 -2.35 7.14
CA TYR A 84 2.25 -3.17 8.32
C TYR A 84 1.92 -2.44 9.62
N GLU A 85 2.38 -1.21 9.80
CA GLU A 85 2.07 -0.38 10.96
C GLU A 85 0.56 -0.17 11.12
N ALA A 86 -0.15 0.09 10.02
CA ALA A 86 -1.59 0.26 10.03
C ALA A 86 -2.31 -1.03 10.45
N LEU A 87 -1.82 -2.20 10.06
CA LEU A 87 -2.38 -3.50 10.44
C LEU A 87 -2.11 -3.84 11.92
N GLU A 88 -0.88 -3.61 12.39
CA GLU A 88 -0.47 -3.87 13.78
C GLU A 88 -1.21 -2.97 14.78
N THR A 89 -1.50 -1.73 14.38
CA THR A 89 -2.20 -0.75 15.23
C THR A 89 -3.69 -0.64 14.95
N ALA A 90 -4.22 -1.49 14.06
CA ALA A 90 -5.62 -1.46 13.68
C ALA A 90 -6.52 -1.86 14.86
N PRO A 91 -7.50 -1.02 15.27
CA PRO A 91 -8.46 -1.42 16.29
C PRO A 91 -9.29 -2.63 15.79
N ASP A 92 -9.88 -3.39 16.72
CA ASP A 92 -10.64 -4.60 16.39
C ASP A 92 -11.81 -4.33 15.43
N ASN A 93 -12.42 -3.15 15.53
CA ASN A 93 -13.53 -2.71 14.68
C ASN A 93 -13.10 -1.98 13.40
N ALA A 94 -11.79 -1.93 13.08
CA ALA A 94 -11.33 -1.35 11.82
C ALA A 94 -11.94 -2.10 10.64
N THR A 95 -12.45 -1.36 9.67
CA THR A 95 -13.10 -1.90 8.47
C THR A 95 -12.39 -1.54 7.18
N LEU A 96 -11.53 -0.52 7.19
CA LEU A 96 -10.83 -0.06 6.00
C LEU A 96 -9.46 0.54 6.33
N LEU A 97 -8.63 0.71 5.29
CA LEU A 97 -7.36 1.44 5.34
C LEU A 97 -7.53 2.81 4.67
N ARG A 98 -7.18 3.89 5.35
CA ARG A 98 -7.21 5.24 4.80
C ARG A 98 -5.81 5.73 4.48
N LEU A 99 -5.63 6.22 3.26
CA LEU A 99 -4.41 6.93 2.84
C LEU A 99 -4.31 8.27 3.57
N ARG A 100 -3.11 8.60 4.03
CA ARG A 100 -2.76 9.87 4.68
C ARG A 100 -1.60 10.50 3.92
N SER A 101 -1.37 11.78 4.18
CA SER A 101 -0.23 12.53 3.58
C SER A 101 1.13 11.88 3.83
N PHE A 102 1.26 11.08 4.90
CA PHE A 102 2.51 10.43 5.30
C PHE A 102 2.29 8.97 5.75
N GLY A 103 1.45 8.21 5.03
CA GLY A 103 1.31 6.77 5.27
C GLY A 103 -0.13 6.25 5.22
N VAL A 104 -0.38 5.18 5.97
CA VAL A 104 -1.65 4.43 5.97
C VAL A 104 -2.18 4.32 7.40
N LYS A 105 -3.50 4.39 7.59
CA LYS A 105 -4.13 4.18 8.89
C LYS A 105 -5.39 3.33 8.78
N ALA A 106 -5.50 2.31 9.60
CA ALA A 106 -6.74 1.56 9.75
C ALA A 106 -7.79 2.37 10.53
N VAL A 107 -9.04 2.39 10.04
CA VAL A 107 -10.19 3.06 10.68
C VAL A 107 -11.44 2.21 10.66
#